data_AF-C6W4J1-F1
#
_entry.id   AF-C6W4J1-F1
#
_cell.length_a   1.000
_cell.length_b   1.000
_cell.length_c   1.000
_cell.angle_alpha   90.00
_cell.angle_beta   90.00
_cell.angle_gamma   90.00
#
_symmetry.space_group_name_H-M   'P 1'
#
loop_
_entity.id
_entity.type
_entity.pdbx_description
1 polymer ?
#
loop_
_entity_poly.entity_id
_entity_poly.type
_entity_poly.pdbx_seq_one_letter_code
_entity_poly.pdbx_strand_id
1 'polypeptide(L)'
;MAKQELSAREAVTEAKCYLNNAKEILREKGAKTEGYYRDSKYVKMAGDTAYSGVLFVLDHYFGEKAKGRKDVDWYRINLSKEDRKMLDSFTAVYEQLHL
;
A
#
# COMPACT_ATOMS: atom_id res chain seq x y z
N MET A 1 3.21 13.99 -23.12
CA MET A 1 3.73 14.70 -21.94
C MET A 1 4.68 13.75 -21.24
N ALA A 2 5.97 14.07 -21.12
CA ALA A 2 6.90 13.24 -20.36
C ALA A 2 6.39 13.21 -18.91
N LYS A 3 6.15 12.02 -18.36
CA LYS A 3 5.82 11.84 -16.94
C LYS A 3 7.01 12.43 -16.17
N GLN A 4 6.81 13.54 -15.49
CA GLN A 4 7.84 14.08 -14.61
C GLN A 4 8.07 13.04 -13.51
N GLU A 5 9.28 12.47 -13.44
CA GLU A 5 9.61 11.50 -12.41
C GLU A 5 9.53 12.19 -11.03
N LEU A 6 8.72 11.63 -10.14
CA LEU A 6 8.62 12.08 -8.76
C LEU A 6 9.98 11.92 -8.07
N SER A 7 10.39 12.89 -7.26
CA SER A 7 11.48 12.70 -6.33
C SER A 7 11.11 11.68 -5.25
N ALA A 8 12.12 11.08 -4.59
CA ALA A 8 11.88 10.14 -3.49
C ALA A 8 11.01 10.74 -2.37
N ARG A 9 11.19 12.04 -2.06
CA ARG A 9 10.40 12.73 -1.05
C ARG A 9 8.93 12.89 -1.48
N GLU A 10 8.69 13.20 -2.75
CA GLU A 10 7.34 13.31 -3.29
C GLU A 10 6.66 11.94 -3.32
N ALA A 11 7.35 10.88 -3.72
CA ALA A 11 6.81 9.52 -3.71
C ALA A 11 6.40 9.06 -2.30
N VAL A 12 7.23 9.35 -1.29
CA VAL A 12 6.89 9.08 0.12
C VAL A 12 5.72 9.94 0.60
N THR A 13 5.63 11.19 0.14
CA THR A 13 4.52 12.09 0.50
C THR A 13 3.21 11.59 -0.09
N GLU A 14 3.23 11.17 -1.35
CA GLU A 14 2.07 10.62 -2.04
C GLU A 14 1.60 9.31 -1.39
N ALA A 15 2.52 8.38 -1.10
CA ALA A 15 2.17 7.15 -0.38
C ALA A 15 1.51 7.42 0.99
N LYS A 16 1.95 8.47 1.70
CA LYS A 16 1.29 8.91 2.94
C LYS A 16 -0.10 9.49 2.70
N CYS A 17 -0.36 10.16 1.57
CA CYS A 17 -1.70 10.60 1.19
C CYS A 17 -2.65 9.41 1.05
N TYR A 18 -2.25 8.32 0.39
CA TYR A 18 -3.03 7.08 0.33
C TYR A 18 -3.36 6.54 1.73
N LEU A 19 -2.36 6.47 2.62
CA LEU A 19 -2.58 6.01 4.00
C LEU A 19 -3.54 6.93 4.78
N ASN A 20 -3.49 8.24 4.56
CA ASN A 20 -4.40 9.20 5.20
C ASN A 20 -5.82 9.07 4.64
N ASN A 21 -5.97 8.92 3.33
CA ASN A 21 -7.27 8.71 2.68
C ASN A 21 -7.93 7.42 3.17
N ALA A 22 -7.16 6.34 3.34
CA ALA A 22 -7.66 5.09 3.92
C ALA A 22 -8.20 5.27 5.35
N LYS A 23 -7.47 6.02 6.19
CA LYS A 23 -7.93 6.36 7.55
C LYS A 23 -9.20 7.20 7.53
N GLU A 24 -9.31 8.14 6.59
CA GLU A 24 -10.48 8.98 6.41
C GLU A 24 -11.71 8.17 5.97
N ILE A 25 -11.55 7.24 5.02
CA ILE A 25 -12.61 6.32 4.61
C ILE A 25 -13.16 5.54 5.81
N LEU A 26 -12.29 4.98 6.64
CA LEU A 26 -12.70 4.26 7.85
C LEU A 26 -13.39 5.17 8.87
N ARG A 27 -12.84 6.37 9.08
CA ARG A 27 -13.37 7.36 10.03
C ARG A 27 -14.79 7.79 9.66
N GLU A 28 -15.00 8.10 8.39
CA GLU A 28 -16.24 8.71 7.92
C GLU A 28 -17.31 7.69 7.54
N LYS A 29 -16.88 6.55 6.98
CA LYS A 29 -17.79 5.61 6.33
C LYS A 29 -17.69 4.19 6.87
N GLY A 30 -16.68 3.88 7.69
CA GLY A 30 -16.47 2.53 8.24
C GLY A 30 -17.48 2.12 9.32
N ALA A 31 -18.33 3.03 9.80
CA ALA A 31 -19.36 2.77 10.82
C ALA A 31 -18.80 2.00 12.04
N LYS A 32 -17.80 2.59 12.73
CA LYS A 32 -17.11 1.92 13.84
C LYS A 32 -18.00 1.84 15.09
N THR A 33 -18.30 0.62 15.53
CA THR A 33 -19.10 0.34 16.74
C THR A 33 -18.43 -0.77 17.54
N GLU A 34 -18.23 -0.54 18.84
CA GLU A 34 -17.57 -1.49 19.77
C GLU A 34 -16.18 -1.96 19.31
N GLY A 35 -15.43 -1.07 18.67
CA GLY A 35 -14.09 -1.38 18.17
C GLY A 35 -14.03 -1.96 16.76
N TYR A 36 -15.16 -2.36 16.17
CA TYR A 36 -15.23 -2.97 14.84
C TYR A 36 -15.84 -2.03 13.82
N TYR A 37 -15.24 -1.96 12.63
CA TYR A 37 -15.86 -1.31 11.47
C TYR A 37 -16.93 -2.23 10.90
N ARG A 38 -18.17 -1.74 10.80
CA ARG A 38 -19.33 -2.55 10.42
C ARG A 38 -19.62 -2.52 8.93
N ASP A 39 -19.21 -1.46 8.22
CA ASP A 39 -19.44 -1.37 6.78
C ASP A 39 -18.29 -2.00 5.99
N SER A 40 -18.49 -3.26 5.60
CA SER A 40 -17.51 -4.06 4.85
C SER A 40 -17.07 -3.43 3.53
N LYS A 41 -17.92 -2.64 2.85
CA LYS A 41 -17.56 -1.97 1.60
C LYS A 41 -16.46 -0.94 1.85
N TYR A 42 -16.63 -0.12 2.88
CA TYR A 42 -15.66 0.92 3.22
C TYR A 42 -14.41 0.37 3.91
N VAL A 43 -14.52 -0.78 4.60
CA VAL A 43 -13.34 -1.52 5.08
C VAL A 43 -12.47 -1.98 3.89
N LYS A 44 -13.07 -2.63 2.89
CA LYS A 44 -12.34 -3.07 1.68
C LYS A 44 -11.71 -1.90 0.93
N MET A 45 -12.47 -0.82 0.71
CA MET A 45 -11.95 0.39 0.07
C MET A 45 -10.76 1.00 0.82
N ALA A 46 -10.82 1.04 2.15
CA ALA A 46 -9.71 1.55 2.94
C ALA A 46 -8.47 0.63 2.89
N GLY A 47 -8.67 -0.68 2.96
CA GLY A 47 -7.61 -1.68 2.79
C GLY A 47 -6.90 -1.53 1.44
N ASP A 48 -7.67 -1.53 0.36
CA ASP A 48 -7.17 -1.35 -1.01
C ASP A 48 -6.42 -0.02 -1.17
N THR A 49 -6.95 1.08 -0.62
CA THR A 49 -6.32 2.40 -0.70
C THR A 49 -4.99 2.40 0.06
N ALA A 50 -4.96 1.87 1.28
CA ALA A 50 -3.74 1.81 2.08
C ALA A 50 -2.67 0.91 1.44
N TYR A 51 -3.06 -0.28 0.96
CA TYR A 51 -2.15 -1.20 0.29
C TYR A 51 -1.60 -0.61 -1.02
N SER A 52 -2.43 0.09 -1.79
CA SER A 52 -1.99 0.81 -3.00
C SER A 52 -0.93 1.87 -2.69
N GLY A 53 -1.03 2.59 -1.57
CA GLY A 53 -0.01 3.52 -1.13
C GLY A 53 1.34 2.86 -0.83
N VAL A 54 1.32 1.66 -0.24
CA VAL A 54 2.53 0.86 0.00
C VAL A 54 3.15 0.41 -1.33
N LEU A 55 2.34 -0.11 -2.25
CA LEU A 55 2.84 -0.51 -3.58
C LEU A 55 3.40 0.67 -4.36
N PHE A 56 2.78 1.85 -4.26
CA PHE A 56 3.22 3.06 -4.96
C PHE A 56 4.67 3.44 -4.62
N VAL A 57 5.03 3.46 -3.33
CA VAL A 57 6.41 3.79 -2.93
C VAL A 57 7.39 2.66 -3.26
N LEU A 58 6.96 1.40 -3.17
CA LEU A 58 7.79 0.27 -3.58
C LEU A 58 8.02 0.22 -5.10
N ASP A 59 7.04 0.67 -5.90
CA ASP A 59 7.18 0.82 -7.34
C ASP A 59 8.19 1.91 -7.69
N HIS A 60 8.15 3.03 -6.97
CA HIS A 60 9.15 4.08 -7.12
C HIS A 60 10.56 3.61 -6.76
N TYR A 61 10.68 2.82 -5.68
CA TYR A 61 11.97 2.33 -5.18
C TYR A 61 12.57 1.21 -6.03
N PHE A 62 11.80 0.18 -6.37
CA PHE A 62 12.28 -0.99 -7.11
C PHE A 62 12.18 -0.85 -8.64
N GLY A 63 11.46 0.18 -9.12
CA GLY A 63 11.25 0.39 -10.55
C GLY A 63 10.34 -0.67 -11.16
N GLU A 64 10.55 -0.96 -12.44
CA GLU A 64 9.66 -1.83 -13.22
C GLU A 64 10.09 -3.30 -13.25
N LYS A 65 9.09 -4.18 -13.36
CA LYS A 65 9.34 -5.61 -13.62
C LYS A 65 9.66 -5.77 -15.10
N ALA A 66 10.75 -6.48 -15.42
CA ALA A 66 11.22 -6.63 -16.80
C ALA A 66 10.19 -7.24 -17.76
N LYS A 67 9.31 -8.14 -17.27
CA LYS A 67 8.23 -8.76 -18.04
C LYS A 67 7.01 -9.03 -17.16
N GLY A 68 5.83 -8.79 -17.73
CA GLY A 68 4.54 -9.08 -17.06
C GLY A 68 4.17 -8.04 -16.01
N ARG A 69 3.05 -8.29 -15.31
CA ARG A 69 2.58 -7.45 -14.21
C ARG A 69 3.30 -7.80 -12.91
N LYS A 70 3.48 -6.80 -12.05
CA LYS A 70 3.94 -7.01 -10.67
C LYS A 70 2.85 -7.75 -9.89
N ASP A 71 3.29 -8.65 -9.03
CA ASP A 71 2.49 -9.47 -8.13
C ASP A 71 3.13 -9.41 -6.73
N VAL A 72 2.43 -9.91 -5.71
CA VAL A 72 2.94 -9.88 -4.32
C VAL A 72 4.32 -10.53 -4.19
N ASP A 73 4.56 -11.61 -4.92
CA ASP A 73 5.82 -12.35 -4.86
C ASP A 73 6.97 -11.55 -5.45
N TRP A 74 6.74 -10.73 -6.49
CA TRP A 74 7.75 -9.82 -7.00
C TRP A 74 8.22 -8.83 -5.93
N TYR A 75 7.31 -8.24 -5.15
CA TYR A 75 7.68 -7.34 -4.05
C TYR A 75 8.41 -8.08 -2.92
N ARG A 76 7.93 -9.28 -2.55
CA ARG A 76 8.58 -10.12 -1.53
C ARG A 76 10.00 -10.50 -1.92
N ILE A 77 10.23 -10.92 -3.17
CA ILE A 77 11.55 -11.30 -3.67
C ILE A 77 12.50 -10.09 -3.63
N ASN A 78 12.05 -8.90 -4.04
CA ASN A 78 12.90 -7.71 -3.99
C ASN A 78 13.21 -7.30 -2.53
N LEU A 79 12.21 -7.24 -1.65
CA LEU A 79 12.41 -6.93 -0.24
C LEU A 79 13.31 -7.95 0.48
N SER A 80 13.23 -9.24 0.12
CA SER A 80 14.08 -10.30 0.71
C SER A 80 15.57 -10.09 0.47
N LYS A 81 15.92 -9.36 -0.60
CA LYS A 81 17.32 -9.03 -0.95
C LYS A 81 17.83 -7.81 -0.19
N GLU A 82 16.93 -6.94 0.27
CA GLU A 82 17.26 -5.69 0.96
C GLU A 82 17.27 -5.86 2.48
N ASP A 83 16.13 -6.23 3.08
CA ASP A 83 15.97 -6.31 4.53
C ASP A 83 14.83 -7.28 4.91
N ARG A 84 15.18 -8.31 5.70
CA ARG A 84 14.24 -9.32 6.19
C ARG A 84 13.10 -8.74 7.04
N LYS A 85 13.38 -7.75 7.89
CA LYS A 85 12.33 -7.11 8.72
C LYS A 85 11.34 -6.34 7.86
N MET A 86 11.81 -5.73 6.77
CA MET A 86 10.94 -5.05 5.81
C MET A 86 10.08 -6.05 5.03
N LEU A 87 10.65 -7.21 4.64
CA LEU A 87 9.86 -8.31 4.06
C LEU A 87 8.77 -8.80 5.01
N ASP A 88 9.11 -9.03 6.28
CA ASP A 88 8.15 -9.50 7.29
C ASP A 88 7.03 -8.47 7.49
N SER A 89 7.40 -7.18 7.56
CA SER A 89 6.43 -6.07 7.67
C SER A 89 5.51 -5.97 6.45
N PHE A 90 6.07 -6.09 5.24
CA PHE A 90 5.27 -6.09 4.00
C PHE A 90 4.32 -7.29 3.93
N THR A 91 4.77 -8.45 4.38
CA THR A 91 3.93 -9.66 4.42
C THR A 91 2.75 -9.47 5.36
N ALA A 92 2.97 -8.91 6.55
CA ALA A 92 1.89 -8.55 7.46
C ALA A 92 0.94 -7.51 6.84
N VAL A 93 1.45 -6.49 6.16
CA VAL A 93 0.63 -5.49 5.45
C VAL A 93 -0.25 -6.14 4.38
N TYR A 94 0.30 -7.05 3.58
CA TYR A 94 -0.46 -7.81 2.57
C TYR A 94 -1.60 -8.61 3.21
N GLU A 95 -1.31 -9.34 4.29
CA GLU A 95 -2.29 -10.15 5.00
C GLU A 95 -3.40 -9.33 5.67
N GLN A 96 -3.09 -8.14 6.19
CA GLN A 96 -4.04 -7.33 6.94
C GLN A 96 -4.85 -6.37 6.08
N LEU A 97 -4.30 -5.92 4.94
CA LEU A 97 -4.93 -4.86 4.14
C LEU A 97 -5.42 -5.31 2.76
N HIS A 98 -4.90 -6.42 2.21
CA HIS A 98 -5.22 -6.85 0.84
C HIS A 98 -6.00 -8.16 0.76
N LEU A 99 -5.80 -9.10 1.69
CA LEU A 99 -6.58 -10.35 1.77
C LEU A 99 -7.96 -10.10 2.41
#